data_AF-A0AAN8K1H7-F1
#
_entry.id   AF-A0AAN8K1H7-F1
#
_cell.length_a   1.000
_cell.length_b   1.000
_cell.length_c   1.000
_cell.angle_alpha   90.00
_cell.angle_beta   90.00
_cell.angle_gamma   90.00
#
_symmetry.space_group_name_H-M   'P 1'
#
loop_
_entity.id
_entity.type
_entity.pdbx_description
1 polymer ?
#
loop_
_entity_poly.entity_id
_entity_poly.type
_entity_poly.pdbx_seq_one_letter_code
_entity_poly.pdbx_strand_id
1 'polypeptide(L)'
;MSEIGDTDIPLGQEPNDKRLQKIKGGIFLASLTGLSLLGGFGLTIGMAKKQDPSMFSKGMATYQPGISESGGHLALRALGRASLYSVGGVGLFSLIVWKLSGAHNMQEFTTKVQSILPKIPKRESTGRSEFKTIRELFEYLIQEDGRKK
;
A
#
# COMPACT_ATOMS: atom_id res chain seq x y z
N MET A 1 34.30 14.83 43.76
CA MET A 1 32.91 14.35 43.86
C MET A 1 32.16 14.93 42.68
N SER A 2 31.52 14.06 41.91
CA SER A 2 30.93 14.24 40.59
C SER A 2 29.54 14.89 40.65
N GLU A 3 29.20 15.68 39.63
CA GLU A 3 27.89 15.79 38.93
C GLU A 3 28.01 17.01 38.00
N ILE A 4 28.41 16.85 36.73
CA ILE A 4 27.64 16.37 35.57
C ILE A 4 26.32 17.12 35.41
N GLY A 5 26.22 17.93 34.36
CA GLY A 5 24.95 18.06 33.65
C GLY A 5 24.41 19.47 33.42
N ASP A 6 25.26 20.47 33.19
CA ASP A 6 24.82 21.64 32.42
C ASP A 6 24.54 21.18 30.98
N THR A 7 23.29 20.75 30.77
CA THR A 7 22.75 20.44 29.45
C THR A 7 21.75 21.54 29.18
N ASP A 8 22.28 22.67 28.72
CA ASP A 8 21.55 23.59 27.88
C ASP A 8 20.79 22.78 26.84
N ILE A 9 19.46 22.70 27.00
CA ILE A 9 18.57 22.32 25.92
C ILE A 9 18.21 23.63 25.21
N PRO A 10 18.90 24.01 24.12
CA PRO A 10 18.42 25.06 23.26
C PRO A 10 17.15 24.57 22.56
N LEU A 11 16.03 25.00 23.13
CA LEU A 11 14.71 24.95 22.55
C LEU A 11 14.70 25.83 21.29
N GLY A 12 15.01 25.28 20.12
CA GLY A 12 14.87 26.08 18.91
C GLY A 12 15.46 25.55 17.61
N GLN A 13 15.02 24.40 17.11
CA GLN A 13 14.94 24.07 15.67
C GLN A 13 14.11 22.77 15.50
N GLU A 14 12.79 22.80 15.27
CA GLU A 14 12.02 21.55 15.02
C GLU A 14 10.76 21.66 14.12
N PRO A 15 10.76 22.42 13.00
CA PRO A 15 9.86 22.15 11.88
C PRO A 15 10.54 21.40 10.72
N ASN A 16 11.86 21.57 10.54
CA ASN A 16 12.58 21.04 9.38
C ASN A 16 12.89 19.53 9.51
N ASP A 17 13.27 19.06 10.69
CA ASP A 17 13.64 17.65 10.91
C ASP A 17 12.45 16.70 10.81
N LYS A 18 11.26 17.10 11.29
CA LYS A 18 10.03 16.31 11.12
C LYS A 18 9.62 16.19 9.65
N ARG A 19 9.82 17.25 8.87
CA ARG A 19 9.58 17.24 7.41
C ARG A 19 10.60 16.35 6.73
N LEU A 20 11.87 16.43 7.12
CA LEU A 20 12.94 15.60 6.59
C LEU A 20 12.74 14.11 6.91
N GLN A 21 12.33 13.78 8.14
CA GLN A 21 11.98 12.41 8.54
C GLN A 21 10.76 11.89 7.77
N LYS A 22 9.73 12.71 7.56
CA LYS A 22 8.57 12.35 6.72
C LYS A 22 8.94 12.15 5.26
N ILE A 23 9.82 12.98 4.71
CA ILE A 23 10.33 12.84 3.34
C ILE A 23 11.15 11.55 3.22
N LYS A 24 12.04 11.28 4.17
CA LYS A 24 12.86 10.06 4.21
C LYS A 24 11.99 8.81 4.36
N GLY A 25 10.96 8.86 5.20
CA GLY A 25 9.95 7.80 5.32
C GLY A 25 9.12 7.62 4.05
N GLY A 26 8.74 8.72 3.39
CA GLY A 26 7.99 8.70 2.12
C GLY A 26 8.79 8.08 0.97
N ILE A 27 10.07 8.42 0.85
CA ILE A 27 10.97 7.83 -0.17
C ILE A 27 11.13 6.33 0.08
N PHE A 28 11.32 5.92 1.34
CA PHE A 28 11.42 4.50 1.71
C PHE A 28 10.13 3.73 1.40
N LEU A 29 8.97 4.29 1.71
CA LEU A 29 7.70 3.62 1.46
C LEU A 29 7.39 3.56 -0.04
N ALA A 30 7.72 4.61 -0.78
CA ALA A 30 7.56 4.66 -2.23
C ALA A 30 8.45 3.63 -2.94
N SER A 31 9.71 3.46 -2.50
CA SER A 31 10.60 2.45 -3.07
C SER A 31 10.12 1.04 -2.74
N LEU A 32 9.70 0.76 -1.50
CA LEU A 32 9.13 -0.54 -1.12
C LEU A 32 7.85 -0.86 -1.90
N THR A 33 6.97 0.13 -2.05
CA THR A 33 5.73 0.00 -2.83
C THR A 33 6.03 -0.23 -4.31
N GLY A 34 6.98 0.51 -4.88
CA GLY A 34 7.42 0.35 -6.27
C GLY A 34 8.01 -1.04 -6.52
N LEU A 35 8.86 -1.54 -5.62
CA LEU A 35 9.40 -2.89 -5.66
C LEU A 35 8.31 -3.95 -5.52
N SER A 36 7.31 -3.74 -4.66
CA SER A 36 6.17 -4.64 -4.48
C SER A 36 5.28 -4.72 -5.72
N LEU A 37 4.99 -3.57 -6.35
CA LEU A 37 4.23 -3.52 -7.59
C LEU A 37 4.98 -4.16 -8.76
N LEU A 38 6.26 -3.86 -8.94
CA LEU A 38 7.09 -4.47 -9.99
C LEU A 38 7.27 -5.97 -9.77
N GLY A 39 7.51 -6.39 -8.53
CA GLY A 39 7.61 -7.80 -8.17
C GLY A 39 6.29 -8.54 -8.38
N GLY A 40 5.19 -8.05 -7.83
CA GLY A 40 3.87 -8.68 -7.95
C GLY A 40 3.37 -8.74 -9.39
N PHE A 41 3.39 -7.61 -10.10
CA PHE A 41 2.94 -7.54 -11.49
C PHE A 41 3.88 -8.34 -12.42
N GLY A 42 5.20 -8.26 -12.22
CA GLY A 42 6.17 -9.02 -12.99
C GLY A 42 6.01 -10.54 -12.83
N LEU A 43 5.75 -11.00 -11.60
CA LEU A 43 5.47 -12.41 -11.34
C LEU A 43 4.16 -12.87 -11.99
N THR A 44 3.09 -12.07 -11.91
CA THR A 44 1.82 -12.38 -12.57
C THR A 44 1.96 -12.45 -14.10
N ILE A 45 2.67 -11.50 -14.71
CA ILE A 45 2.95 -11.52 -16.16
C ILE A 45 3.84 -12.72 -16.53
N GLY A 46 4.83 -13.08 -15.71
CA GLY A 46 5.66 -14.26 -15.90
C GLY A 46 4.87 -15.58 -15.83
N MET A 47 3.92 -15.67 -14.90
CA MET A 47 3.00 -16.81 -14.80
C MET A 47 2.05 -16.88 -16.00
N ALA A 48 1.48 -15.74 -16.41
CA ALA A 48 0.61 -15.66 -17.59
C ALA A 48 1.36 -16.07 -18.87
N LYS A 49 2.63 -15.66 -19.02
CA LYS A 49 3.49 -16.07 -20.15
C LYS A 49 3.77 -17.57 -20.18
N LYS A 50 3.86 -18.24 -19.02
CA LYS A 50 4.05 -19.69 -18.94
C LYS A 50 2.79 -20.47 -19.32
N GLN A 51 1.60 -19.95 -19.03
CA GLN A 51 0.33 -20.56 -19.45
C GLN A 51 0.10 -20.45 -20.95
N ASP A 52 0.39 -19.29 -21.55
CA ASP A 52 0.05 -19.03 -22.96
C ASP A 52 1.19 -18.32 -23.75
N PRO A 53 2.27 -19.04 -24.10
CA PRO A 53 3.42 -18.44 -24.79
C PRO A 53 3.10 -17.99 -26.23
N SER A 54 2.18 -18.67 -26.91
CA SER A 54 1.77 -18.39 -28.29
C SER A 54 0.87 -17.15 -28.39
N MET A 55 -0.13 -17.05 -27.52
CA MET A 55 -1.09 -15.93 -27.47
C MET A 55 -0.45 -14.65 -26.91
N PHE A 56 0.43 -14.77 -25.91
CA PHE A 56 1.19 -13.64 -25.37
C PHE A 56 2.19 -13.07 -26.38
N SER A 57 2.90 -13.93 -27.12
CA SER A 57 3.85 -13.47 -28.15
C SER A 57 3.15 -12.86 -29.37
N LYS A 58 2.00 -13.41 -29.78
CA LYS A 58 1.10 -12.75 -30.75
C LYS A 58 0.55 -11.43 -30.21
N GLY A 59 0.28 -11.36 -28.91
CA GLY A 59 -0.12 -10.16 -28.15
C GLY A 59 0.91 -9.03 -28.13
N MET A 60 2.20 -9.38 -28.03
CA MET A 60 3.33 -8.44 -27.97
C MET A 60 3.95 -8.08 -29.32
N ALA A 61 3.69 -8.87 -30.38
CA ALA A 61 4.14 -8.54 -31.72
C ALA A 61 3.38 -7.30 -32.20
N THR A 62 4.11 -6.20 -32.38
CA THR A 62 3.53 -4.96 -32.90
C THR A 62 4.14 -4.59 -34.25
N TYR A 63 3.24 -4.12 -35.13
CA TYR A 63 3.46 -3.39 -36.39
C TYR A 63 3.57 -4.20 -37.69
N GLN A 64 2.40 -4.59 -38.22
CA GLN A 64 2.16 -4.67 -39.66
C GLN A 64 1.15 -3.57 -40.02
N PRO A 65 1.49 -2.58 -40.86
CA PRO A 65 0.56 -1.51 -41.23
C PRO A 65 -0.57 -2.10 -42.08
N GLY A 66 -1.82 -2.00 -41.59
CA GLY A 66 -3.03 -2.35 -42.35
C GLY A 66 -3.78 -3.62 -41.91
N ILE A 67 -3.38 -4.31 -40.84
CA ILE A 67 -4.10 -5.48 -40.31
C ILE A 67 -4.46 -5.21 -38.85
N SER A 68 -5.72 -5.48 -38.50
CA SER A 68 -6.32 -5.27 -37.17
C SER A 68 -5.36 -5.59 -36.03
N GLU A 69 -5.17 -4.61 -35.14
CA GLU A 69 -4.21 -4.68 -34.03
C GLU A 69 -4.41 -5.94 -33.20
N SER A 70 -3.29 -6.61 -32.89
CA SER A 70 -3.23 -7.69 -31.93
C SER A 70 -3.90 -7.26 -30.61
N GLY A 71 -4.89 -8.04 -30.15
CA GLY A 71 -5.68 -7.73 -28.94
C GLY A 71 -4.84 -7.59 -27.67
N GLY A 72 -3.64 -8.19 -27.63
CA GLY A 72 -2.70 -8.03 -26.52
C GLY A 72 -2.11 -6.62 -26.43
N HIS A 73 -1.73 -6.01 -27.55
CA HIS A 73 -1.19 -4.65 -27.56
C HIS A 73 -2.27 -3.61 -27.22
N LEU A 74 -3.50 -3.84 -27.69
CA LEU A 74 -4.66 -3.01 -27.34
C LEU A 74 -5.00 -3.12 -25.85
N ALA A 75 -5.01 -4.34 -25.30
CA ALA A 75 -5.26 -4.59 -23.87
C ALA A 75 -4.16 -4.03 -22.97
N LEU A 76 -2.89 -4.17 -23.34
CA LEU A 76 -1.77 -3.62 -22.57
C LEU A 76 -1.78 -2.08 -22.57
N ARG A 77 -2.08 -1.44 -23.71
CA ARG A 77 -2.26 0.03 -23.75
C ARG A 77 -3.49 0.48 -22.98
N ALA A 78 -4.60 -0.24 -23.06
CA ALA A 78 -5.81 0.05 -22.30
C ALA A 78 -5.56 -0.09 -20.79
N LEU A 79 -4.93 -1.17 -20.35
CA LEU A 79 -4.55 -1.42 -18.97
C LEU A 79 -3.53 -0.39 -18.46
N GLY A 80 -2.55 -0.03 -19.29
CA GLY A 80 -1.55 0.99 -18.98
C GLY A 80 -2.18 2.38 -18.81
N ARG A 81 -3.00 2.82 -19.78
CA ARG A 81 -3.74 4.09 -19.69
C ARG A 81 -4.70 4.09 -18.50
N ALA A 82 -5.47 3.02 -18.31
CA ALA A 82 -6.42 2.89 -17.21
C ALA A 82 -5.73 2.97 -15.84
N SER A 83 -4.57 2.30 -15.66
CA SER A 83 -3.83 2.34 -14.40
C SER A 83 -3.33 3.75 -14.08
N LEU A 84 -2.82 4.47 -15.08
CA LEU A 84 -2.39 5.87 -14.93
C LEU A 84 -3.57 6.79 -14.60
N TYR A 85 -4.72 6.64 -15.29
CA TYR A 85 -5.92 7.40 -14.99
C TYR A 85 -6.53 7.06 -13.64
N SER A 86 -6.43 5.81 -13.18
CA SER A 86 -6.96 5.40 -11.88
C SER A 86 -6.11 5.96 -10.73
N VAL A 87 -4.78 5.82 -10.80
CA VAL A 87 -3.87 6.38 -9.78
C VAL A 87 -3.92 7.91 -9.80
N GLY A 88 -3.87 8.53 -10.98
CA GLY A 88 -3.96 9.97 -11.14
C GLY A 88 -5.34 10.52 -10.77
N GLY A 89 -6.42 9.86 -11.18
CA GLY A 89 -7.79 10.26 -10.93
C GLY A 89 -8.21 10.09 -9.49
N VAL A 90 -7.90 8.96 -8.85
CA VAL A 90 -8.16 8.75 -7.42
C VAL A 90 -7.28 9.67 -6.57
N GLY A 91 -6.03 9.89 -6.97
CA GLY A 91 -5.14 10.85 -6.30
C GLY A 91 -5.68 12.28 -6.39
N LEU A 92 -6.03 12.74 -7.59
CA LEU A 92 -6.59 14.07 -7.82
C LEU A 92 -7.96 14.21 -7.15
N PHE A 93 -8.82 13.21 -7.25
CA PHE A 93 -10.12 13.20 -6.58
C PHE A 93 -9.97 13.28 -5.06
N SER A 94 -9.04 12.53 -4.48
CA SER A 94 -8.71 12.60 -3.06
C SER A 94 -8.21 13.99 -2.66
N LEU A 95 -7.37 14.61 -3.48
CA LEU A 95 -6.91 15.99 -3.25
C LEU A 95 -8.01 17.03 -3.46
N ILE A 96 -8.94 16.82 -4.38
CA ILE A 96 -10.11 17.69 -4.58
C ILE A 96 -11.05 17.57 -3.38
N VAL A 97 -11.34 16.36 -2.91
CA VAL A 97 -12.08 16.14 -1.67
C VAL A 97 -11.34 16.76 -0.49
N TRP A 98 -10.02 16.62 -0.40
CA TRP A 98 -9.20 17.30 0.64
C TRP A 98 -9.35 18.83 0.53
N LYS A 99 -9.20 19.39 -0.67
CA LYS A 99 -9.26 20.84 -0.94
C LYS A 99 -10.65 21.41 -0.69
N LEU A 100 -11.70 20.69 -1.04
CA LEU A 100 -13.10 21.07 -0.79
C LEU A 100 -13.52 20.83 0.66
N SER A 101 -12.90 19.85 1.35
CA SER A 101 -13.14 19.54 2.76
C SER A 101 -12.55 20.59 3.71
N GLY A 102 -11.62 21.45 3.25
CA GLY A 102 -11.10 22.56 4.08
C GLY A 102 -10.44 22.10 5.39
N ALA A 103 -9.84 20.90 5.38
CA ALA A 103 -9.36 20.25 6.60
C ALA A 103 -8.19 21.00 7.26
N HIS A 104 -8.51 21.79 8.28
CA HIS A 104 -7.61 22.22 9.33
C HIS A 104 -7.48 21.17 10.46
N ASN A 105 -8.21 20.04 10.45
CA ASN A 105 -7.94 18.94 11.38
C ASN A 105 -8.58 17.58 11.03
N MET A 106 -7.79 16.49 11.10
CA MET A 106 -8.25 15.08 11.04
C MET A 106 -9.24 14.72 12.16
N GLN A 107 -9.33 15.56 13.18
CA GLN A 107 -10.21 15.38 14.33
C GLN A 107 -11.68 15.48 13.94
N GLU A 108 -12.10 16.43 13.09
CA GLU A 108 -13.52 16.55 12.70
C GLU A 108 -14.00 15.41 11.81
N PHE A 109 -13.13 14.91 10.92
CA PHE A 109 -13.45 13.73 10.11
C PHE A 109 -13.60 12.50 11.01
N THR A 110 -12.69 12.30 11.96
CA THR A 110 -12.79 11.22 12.94
C THR A 110 -14.02 11.37 13.81
N THR A 111 -14.36 12.58 14.29
CA THR A 111 -15.56 12.84 15.10
C THR A 111 -16.84 12.60 14.32
N LYS A 112 -16.93 13.03 13.06
CA LYS A 112 -18.09 12.76 12.20
C LYS A 112 -18.22 11.27 11.86
N VAL A 113 -17.11 10.60 11.53
CA VAL A 113 -17.08 9.15 11.29
C VAL A 113 -17.42 8.37 12.56
N GLN A 114 -16.95 8.78 13.73
CA GLN A 114 -17.31 8.21 15.03
C GLN A 114 -18.78 8.47 15.41
N SER A 115 -19.38 9.54 14.92
CA SER A 115 -20.81 9.83 15.14
C SER A 115 -21.73 9.06 14.19
N ILE A 116 -21.23 8.70 12.99
CA ILE A 116 -21.98 7.94 11.98
C ILE A 116 -21.85 6.44 12.20
N LEU A 117 -20.71 5.98 12.73
CA LEU A 117 -20.53 4.60 13.13
C LEU A 117 -21.13 4.39 14.52
N PRO A 118 -22.22 3.61 14.68
CA PRO A 118 -22.78 3.32 16.00
C PRO A 118 -21.68 2.69 16.86
N LYS A 119 -21.38 3.33 18.00
CA LYS A 119 -20.33 2.94 18.94
C LYS A 119 -20.55 1.49 19.36
N ILE A 120 -19.85 0.56 18.72
CA ILE A 120 -19.92 -0.87 19.05
C ILE A 120 -19.43 -1.02 20.49
N PRO A 121 -20.28 -1.42 21.44
CA PRO A 121 -19.82 -1.70 22.79
C PRO A 121 -18.78 -2.83 22.70
N LYS A 122 -17.60 -2.63 23.29
CA LYS A 122 -16.62 -3.69 23.50
C LYS A 122 -17.31 -4.78 24.31
N ARG A 123 -17.83 -5.80 23.63
CA ARG A 123 -18.09 -7.08 24.27
C ARG A 123 -16.76 -7.81 24.32
N GLU A 124 -16.39 -8.25 25.51
CA GLU A 124 -15.28 -9.17 25.68
C GLU A 124 -15.56 -10.40 24.83
N SER A 125 -14.75 -10.60 23.79
CA SER A 125 -14.93 -11.62 22.78
C SER A 125 -14.54 -12.99 23.33
N THR A 126 -15.43 -13.58 24.13
CA THR A 126 -15.38 -15.01 24.43
C THR A 126 -15.94 -15.77 23.22
N GLY A 127 -15.03 -16.33 22.42
CA GLY A 127 -15.35 -17.36 21.43
C GLY A 127 -14.98 -16.99 20.00
N ARG A 128 -14.04 -17.76 19.43
CA ARG A 128 -13.64 -17.80 18.00
C ARG A 128 -12.48 -16.89 17.54
N SER A 129 -11.62 -16.44 18.45
CA SER A 129 -10.26 -15.98 18.11
C SER A 129 -9.23 -16.70 19.01
N GLU A 130 -9.01 -18.00 18.78
CA GLU A 130 -7.99 -18.74 19.55
C GLU A 130 -6.56 -18.29 19.22
N PHE A 131 -6.40 -17.53 18.13
CA PHE A 131 -5.15 -16.84 17.82
C PHE A 131 -5.35 -15.35 18.03
N LYS A 132 -4.79 -14.83 19.13
CA LYS A 132 -4.89 -13.41 19.48
C LYS A 132 -3.99 -12.55 18.60
N THR A 133 -3.00 -13.15 17.94
CA THR A 133 -2.02 -12.50 17.07
C THR A 133 -1.47 -13.51 16.07
N ILE A 134 -1.06 -13.07 14.88
CA ILE A 134 -0.38 -13.89 13.86
C ILE A 134 0.81 -14.69 14.42
N ARG A 135 1.44 -14.19 15.49
CA ARG A 135 2.49 -14.89 16.23
C ARG A 135 2.02 -16.21 16.84
N GLU A 136 0.84 -16.25 17.42
CA GLU A 136 0.29 -17.48 17.98
C GLU A 136 -0.14 -18.46 16.87
N LEU A 137 -0.52 -17.94 15.70
CA LEU A 137 -0.72 -18.76 14.50
C LEU A 137 0.62 -19.39 14.06
N PHE A 138 1.71 -18.60 14.00
CA PHE A 138 3.03 -19.12 13.67
C PHE A 138 3.56 -20.11 14.71
N GLU A 139 3.38 -19.84 15.99
CA GLU A 139 3.75 -20.77 17.06
C GLU A 139 2.95 -22.07 16.97
N TYR A 140 1.64 -21.99 16.69
CA TYR A 140 0.81 -23.15 16.45
C TYR A 140 1.28 -23.96 15.23
N LEU A 141 1.60 -23.30 14.12
CA LEU A 141 2.14 -23.96 12.92
C LEU A 141 3.48 -24.65 13.19
N ILE A 142 4.39 -23.99 13.91
CA ILE A 142 5.69 -24.55 14.30
C ILE A 142 5.48 -25.76 15.22
N GLN A 143 4.52 -25.66 16.15
CA GLN A 143 4.20 -26.74 17.07
C GLN A 143 3.52 -27.92 16.37
N GLU A 144 2.63 -27.68 15.39
CA GLU A 144 1.96 -28.72 14.61
C GLU A 144 2.95 -29.45 13.68
N ASP A 145 3.87 -28.73 13.05
CA ASP A 145 4.91 -29.30 12.18
C ASP A 145 5.92 -30.14 12.99
N GLY A 146 6.30 -29.68 14.18
CA GLY A 146 7.14 -30.44 15.11
C GLY A 146 6.50 -31.72 15.67
N ARG A 147 5.16 -31.82 15.66
CA ARG A 147 4.41 -32.98 16.15
C ARG A 147 4.11 -34.03 15.07
N LYS A 148 4.36 -33.70 13.80
CA LYS A 148 4.20 -34.60 12.64
C LYS A 148 5.51 -35.26 12.20
N LYS A 149 6.56 -35.16 13.03
CA LYS A 149 7.83 -35.85 12.89
C LYS A 149 7.96 -36.93 13.95
#